data_AF-A0A3P1B2M5-F1
#
_entry.id   AF-A0A3P1B2M5-F1
#
_cell.length_a   1.000
_cell.length_b   1.000
_cell.length_c   1.000
_cell.angle_alpha   90.00
_cell.angle_beta   90.00
_cell.angle_gamma   90.00
#
_symmetry.space_group_name_H-M   'P 1'
#
loop_
_entity.id
_entity.type
_entity.pdbx_description
1 polymer ?
#
loop_
_entity_poly.entity_id
_entity_poly.type
_entity_poly.pdbx_seq_one_letter_code
_entity_poly.pdbx_strand_id
1 'polypeptide(L)'
;MGKALAFIGQLAILALVSFGLHFLLQTMTKQSVLWEMASIQLWQIYALQLLLSALLIFGVVGIGKSMPQNLGFLFLGFLTLKLVINYVAIRGALEASGSDNFFKYNFLVVFFLFMFFDVYVTYRVLNQSSSSENK
;
A
#
# COMPACT_ATOMS: atom_id res chain seq x y z
N MET A 1 -16.14 13.19 -4.42
CA MET A 1 -16.17 11.73 -4.22
C MET A 1 -15.81 10.94 -5.47
N GLY A 2 -16.27 11.31 -6.69
CA GLY A 2 -15.98 10.55 -7.92
C GLY A 2 -14.49 10.23 -8.18
N LYS A 3 -13.59 11.20 -7.99
CA LYS A 3 -12.13 10.96 -8.16
C LYS A 3 -11.54 9.97 -7.16
N ALA A 4 -11.95 10.05 -5.89
CA ALA A 4 -11.50 9.11 -4.85
C ALA A 4 -11.99 7.69 -5.19
N LEU A 5 -13.26 7.54 -5.59
CA LEU A 5 -13.82 6.25 -6.01
C LEU A 5 -13.07 5.66 -7.21
N ALA A 6 -12.66 6.48 -8.18
CA ALA A 6 -11.85 5.99 -9.31
C ALA A 6 -10.49 5.45 -8.85
N PHE A 7 -9.79 6.15 -7.95
CA PHE A 7 -8.53 5.65 -7.39
C PHE A 7 -8.73 4.41 -6.51
N ILE A 8 -9.82 4.33 -5.75
CA ILE A 8 -10.17 3.13 -4.98
C ILE A 8 -10.43 1.94 -5.90
N GLY A 9 -11.10 2.15 -7.03
CA GLY A 9 -11.28 1.10 -8.05
C GLY A 9 -9.95 0.61 -8.63
N GLN A 10 -9.05 1.54 -8.97
CA GLN A 10 -7.70 1.20 -9.43
C GLN A 10 -6.89 0.45 -8.37
N LEU A 11 -6.99 0.88 -7.11
CA LEU A 11 -6.34 0.23 -5.96
C LEU A 11 -6.87 -1.19 -5.76
N ALA A 12 -8.19 -1.40 -5.85
CA ALA A 12 -8.80 -2.72 -5.72
C ALA A 12 -8.36 -3.67 -6.85
N ILE A 13 -8.29 -3.19 -8.09
CA ILE A 13 -7.78 -3.95 -9.23
C ILE A 13 -6.30 -4.31 -9.01
N LEU A 14 -5.47 -3.33 -8.61
CA LEU A 14 -4.05 -3.56 -8.31
C LEU A 14 -3.91 -4.66 -7.26
N ALA A 15 -4.62 -4.54 -6.13
CA ALA A 15 -4.57 -5.51 -5.04
C ALA A 15 -5.01 -6.90 -5.49
N LEU A 16 -6.13 -7.02 -6.19
CA LEU A 16 -6.66 -8.31 -6.65
C LEU A 16 -5.72 -9.00 -7.63
N VAL A 17 -5.27 -8.28 -8.67
CA VAL A 17 -4.39 -8.83 -9.71
C VAL A 17 -3.05 -9.22 -9.13
N SER A 18 -2.43 -8.34 -8.34
CA SER A 18 -1.12 -8.63 -7.76
C SER A 18 -1.19 -9.72 -6.68
N PHE A 19 -2.23 -9.77 -5.85
CA PHE A 19 -2.44 -10.88 -4.92
C PHE A 19 -2.61 -12.21 -5.66
N GLY A 20 -3.45 -12.23 -6.70
CA GLY A 20 -3.65 -13.44 -7.51
C GLY A 20 -2.35 -13.93 -8.14
N LEU A 21 -1.57 -13.05 -8.77
CA LEU A 21 -0.28 -13.40 -9.35
C LEU A 21 0.71 -13.87 -8.28
N HIS A 22 0.77 -13.21 -7.13
CA HIS A 22 1.68 -13.57 -6.04
C HIS A 22 1.33 -14.94 -5.44
N PHE A 23 0.05 -15.21 -5.22
CA PHE A 23 -0.47 -16.48 -4.75
C PHE A 23 -0.20 -17.62 -5.75
N LEU A 24 -0.44 -17.39 -7.04
CA LEU A 24 -0.13 -18.35 -8.10
C LEU A 24 1.36 -18.68 -8.15
N LEU A 25 2.22 -17.66 -8.10
CA LEU A 25 3.68 -17.84 -8.06
C LEU A 25 4.11 -18.73 -6.90
N GLN A 26 3.62 -18.45 -5.69
CA GLN A 26 3.97 -19.24 -4.50
C GLN A 26 3.42 -20.67 -4.55
N THR A 27 2.26 -20.87 -5.17
CA THR A 27 1.70 -22.21 -5.40
C THR A 27 2.58 -23.00 -6.37
N MET A 28 3.02 -22.37 -7.47
CA MET A 28 3.90 -23.00 -8.46
C MET A 28 5.29 -23.33 -7.90
N THR A 29 5.83 -22.49 -7.01
CA THR A 29 7.13 -22.71 -6.36
C THR A 29 7.06 -23.55 -5.08
N LYS A 30 5.87 -24.05 -4.72
CA LYS A 30 5.61 -24.84 -3.49
C LYS A 30 6.01 -24.12 -2.19
N GLN A 31 5.99 -22.77 -2.20
CA GLN A 31 6.31 -21.93 -1.05
C GLN A 31 5.10 -21.66 -0.16
N SER A 32 3.90 -22.11 -0.54
CA SER A 32 2.65 -21.90 0.21
C SER A 32 2.72 -22.44 1.64
N VAL A 33 3.40 -23.58 1.87
CA VAL A 33 3.57 -24.21 3.18
C VAL A 33 4.31 -23.31 4.19
N LEU A 34 5.16 -22.40 3.69
CA LEU A 34 5.90 -21.48 4.55
C LEU A 34 4.94 -20.53 5.29
N TRP A 35 3.79 -20.20 4.70
CA TRP A 35 2.80 -19.33 5.35
C TRP A 35 2.09 -19.98 6.52
N GLU A 36 2.02 -21.31 6.61
CA GLU A 36 1.40 -22.01 7.75
C GLU A 36 2.17 -21.78 9.05
N MET A 37 3.47 -21.54 8.95
CA MET A 37 4.37 -21.25 10.07
C MET A 37 4.48 -19.75 10.37
N ALA A 38 3.79 -18.90 9.59
CA ALA A 38 3.91 -17.45 9.67
C ALA A 38 2.96 -16.85 10.70
N SER A 39 3.45 -15.83 11.43
CA SER A 39 2.59 -15.01 12.31
C SER A 39 1.63 -14.12 11.53
N ILE A 40 1.87 -13.91 10.22
CA ILE A 40 1.02 -13.13 9.33
C ILE A 40 0.92 -13.82 7.97
N GLN A 41 -0.31 -13.95 7.47
CA GLN A 41 -0.63 -14.56 6.19
C GLN A 41 -0.48 -13.56 5.05
N LEU A 42 -0.19 -14.03 3.83
CA LEU A 42 -0.04 -13.18 2.65
C LEU A 42 -1.26 -12.25 2.43
N TRP A 43 -2.48 -12.79 2.56
CA TRP A 43 -3.71 -12.03 2.37
C TRP A 43 -3.85 -10.89 3.40
N GLN A 44 -3.35 -11.07 4.63
CA GLN A 44 -3.39 -10.05 5.68
C GLN A 44 -2.47 -8.88 5.34
N ILE A 45 -1.31 -9.16 4.73
CA ILE A 45 -0.40 -8.11 4.24
C ILE A 45 -1.10 -7.28 3.16
N TYR A 46 -1.73 -7.93 2.17
CA TYR A 46 -2.48 -7.23 1.12
C TYR A 46 -3.66 -6.42 1.68
N ALA A 47 -4.43 -6.99 2.61
CA ALA A 47 -5.56 -6.31 3.24
C ALA A 47 -5.12 -5.07 4.02
N LEU A 48 -4.01 -5.16 4.77
CA LEU A 48 -3.43 -4.04 5.49
C LEU A 48 -2.97 -2.94 4.52
N GLN A 49 -2.23 -3.29 3.47
CA GLN A 49 -1.76 -2.32 2.48
C GLN A 49 -2.91 -1.65 1.75
N LEU A 50 -3.94 -2.42 1.37
CA LEU A 50 -5.16 -1.92 0.75
C LEU A 50 -5.86 -0.89 1.65
N LEU A 51 -6.05 -1.20 2.93
CA LEU A 51 -6.72 -0.31 3.88
C LEU A 51 -5.92 0.99 4.08
N LEU A 52 -4.61 0.90 4.27
CA LEU A 52 -3.75 2.07 4.49
C LEU A 52 -3.69 2.96 3.24
N SER A 53 -3.56 2.38 2.05
CA SER A 53 -3.61 3.11 0.77
C SER A 53 -4.98 3.73 0.51
N ALA A 54 -6.09 3.04 0.87
CA ALA A 54 -7.43 3.62 0.77
C ALA A 54 -7.58 4.87 1.65
N LEU A 55 -7.10 4.81 2.89
CA LEU A 55 -7.12 5.96 3.80
C LEU A 55 -6.29 7.13 3.25
N LEU A 56 -5.11 6.86 2.70
CA LEU A 56 -4.28 7.86 2.03
C LEU A 56 -5.01 8.50 0.84
N ILE A 57 -5.67 7.73 -0.02
CA ILE A 57 -6.47 8.27 -1.14
C ILE A 57 -7.51 9.26 -0.64
N PHE A 58 -8.26 8.92 0.42
CA PHE A 58 -9.24 9.84 0.99
C PHE A 58 -8.59 11.11 1.52
N GLY A 59 -7.46 10.99 2.24
CA GLY A 59 -6.70 12.13 2.75
C GLY A 59 -6.21 13.05 1.62
N VAL A 60 -5.51 12.49 0.64
CA VAL A 60 -4.90 13.22 -0.48
C VAL A 60 -5.95 13.84 -1.39
N VAL A 61 -7.02 13.13 -1.75
CA VAL A 61 -8.09 13.68 -2.58
C VAL A 61 -8.91 14.73 -1.83
N GLY A 62 -9.09 14.57 -0.51
CA GLY A 62 -9.77 15.54 0.34
C GLY A 62 -8.99 16.83 0.46
N ILE A 63 -7.74 16.76 0.91
CA ILE A 63 -6.87 17.92 1.12
C ILE A 63 -6.42 18.54 -0.19
N GLY A 64 -6.23 17.78 -1.25
CA GLY A 64 -5.85 18.31 -2.56
C GLY A 64 -6.87 19.27 -3.17
N LYS A 65 -8.11 19.29 -2.66
CA LYS A 65 -9.10 20.31 -3.02
C LYS A 65 -9.00 21.60 -2.21
N SER A 66 -8.54 21.51 -0.96
CA SER A 66 -8.58 22.63 -0.02
C SER A 66 -7.21 23.30 0.15
N MET A 67 -6.13 22.53 0.12
CA MET A 67 -4.76 22.99 0.41
C MET A 67 -3.73 22.22 -0.45
N PRO A 68 -3.72 22.41 -1.78
CA PRO A 68 -2.84 21.65 -2.69
C PRO A 68 -1.34 21.82 -2.39
N GLN A 69 -0.93 22.99 -1.91
CA GLN A 69 0.45 23.29 -1.49
C GLN A 69 0.97 22.41 -0.35
N ASN A 70 0.08 21.84 0.47
CA ASN A 70 0.44 21.01 1.63
C ASN A 70 0.36 19.51 1.34
N LEU A 71 0.01 19.13 0.11
CA LEU A 71 -0.31 17.74 -0.24
C LEU A 71 0.92 16.82 -0.15
N GLY A 72 2.12 17.34 -0.45
CA GLY A 72 3.38 16.62 -0.23
C GLY A 72 3.66 16.34 1.25
N PHE A 73 3.38 17.30 2.14
CA PHE A 73 3.54 17.12 3.59
C PHE A 73 2.54 16.09 4.14
N LEU A 74 1.29 16.14 3.66
CA LEU A 74 0.28 15.14 4.00
C LEU A 74 0.70 13.74 3.59
N PHE A 75 1.19 13.57 2.36
CA PHE A 75 1.69 12.30 1.86
C PHE A 75 2.83 11.78 2.75
N LEU A 76 3.78 12.63 3.13
CA LEU A 76 4.88 12.25 4.01
C LEU A 76 4.40 11.83 5.40
N GLY A 77 3.43 12.54 5.97
CA GLY A 77 2.81 12.18 7.25
C GLY A 77 2.12 10.82 7.18
N PHE A 78 1.34 10.58 6.12
CA PHE A 78 0.70 9.28 5.89
C PHE A 78 1.70 8.15 5.65
N LEU A 79 2.75 8.39 4.88
CA LEU A 79 3.82 7.42 4.64
C LEU A 79 4.52 7.04 5.96
N THR A 80 4.79 8.03 6.81
CA THR A 80 5.39 7.82 8.12
C THR A 80 4.48 6.96 9.00
N LEU A 81 3.20 7.31 9.09
CA LEU A 81 2.21 6.53 9.83
C LEU A 81 2.11 5.09 9.27
N LYS A 82 2.11 4.95 7.95
CA LYS A 82 2.09 3.66 7.25
C LYS A 82 3.29 2.81 7.65
N LEU A 83 4.50 3.38 7.70
CA LEU A 83 5.71 2.69 8.13
C LEU A 83 5.61 2.22 9.58
N VAL A 84 5.13 3.06 10.49
CA VAL A 84 4.97 2.71 11.91
C VAL A 84 3.96 1.57 12.08
N ILE A 85 2.79 1.66 11.44
CA ILE A 85 1.76 0.61 11.49
C ILE A 85 2.32 -0.71 10.94
N ASN A 86 3.05 -0.65 9.83
CA ASN A 86 3.66 -1.84 9.24
C ASN A 86 4.70 -2.46 10.17
N TYR A 87 5.59 -1.66 10.77
CA TYR A 87 6.56 -2.15 11.74
C TYR A 87 5.87 -2.90 12.89
N VAL A 88 4.81 -2.31 13.48
CA VAL A 88 4.06 -2.95 14.57
C VAL A 88 3.37 -4.24 14.10
N ALA A 89 2.83 -4.25 12.87
CA ALA A 89 2.15 -5.42 12.32
C ALA A 89 3.10 -6.60 12.05
N ILE A 90 4.34 -6.34 11.61
CA ILE A 90 5.29 -7.38 11.24
C ILE A 90 6.33 -7.71 12.30
N ARG A 91 6.40 -6.97 13.43
CA ARG A 91 7.43 -7.17 14.46
C ARG A 91 7.53 -8.63 14.93
N GLY A 92 6.38 -9.32 15.09
CA GLY A 92 6.36 -10.74 15.49
C GLY A 92 6.98 -11.67 14.44
N ALA A 93 6.85 -11.32 13.15
CA ALA A 93 7.52 -12.03 12.06
C ALA A 93 9.01 -11.66 11.94
N LEU A 94 9.43 -10.48 12.44
CA LEU A 94 10.84 -10.07 12.43
C LEU A 94 11.64 -10.63 13.61
N GLU A 95 11.00 -10.79 14.76
CA GLU A 95 11.61 -11.22 16.03
C GLU A 95 11.66 -12.75 16.19
N ALA A 96 10.87 -13.51 15.41
CA ALA A 96 10.90 -14.96 15.42
C ALA A 96 12.26 -15.47 14.95
N SER A 97 13.10 -15.92 15.90
CA SER A 97 14.43 -16.46 15.68
C SER A 97 14.36 -17.71 14.81
N GLY A 98 14.68 -17.56 13.53
CA GLY A 98 14.69 -18.62 12.52
C GLY A 98 13.77 -18.37 11.31
N SER A 99 12.99 -17.28 11.31
CA SER A 99 12.07 -16.98 10.20
C SER A 99 12.79 -16.33 9.00
N ASP A 100 12.74 -17.08 7.90
CA ASP A 100 13.40 -16.90 6.62
C ASP A 100 13.28 -15.50 5.99
N ASN A 101 14.31 -15.17 5.21
CA ASN A 101 14.32 -14.09 4.20
C ASN A 101 13.04 -14.07 3.34
N PHE A 102 12.36 -15.22 3.21
CA PHE A 102 11.05 -15.37 2.59
C PHE A 102 10.04 -14.31 3.06
N PHE A 103 9.71 -14.25 4.36
CA PHE A 103 8.66 -13.33 4.84
C PHE A 103 9.02 -11.87 4.62
N LYS A 104 10.29 -11.52 4.86
CA LYS A 104 10.81 -10.16 4.70
C LYS A 104 10.68 -9.71 3.25
N TYR A 105 11.09 -10.53 2.29
CA TYR A 105 11.02 -10.18 0.87
C TYR A 105 9.58 -10.11 0.37
N ASN A 106 8.73 -11.09 0.73
CA ASN A 106 7.33 -11.06 0.33
C ASN A 106 6.61 -9.82 0.89
N PHE A 107 6.84 -9.49 2.16
CA PHE A 107 6.31 -8.27 2.76
C PHE A 107 6.78 -7.01 2.05
N LEU A 108 8.10 -6.87 1.82
CA LEU A 108 8.68 -5.69 1.16
C LEU A 108 8.13 -5.51 -0.26
N VAL A 109 8.01 -6.59 -1.03
CA VAL A 109 7.44 -6.55 -2.39
C VAL A 109 6.03 -5.95 -2.37
N VAL A 110 5.16 -6.40 -1.46
CA VAL A 110 3.80 -5.86 -1.36
C VAL A 110 3.82 -4.42 -0.83
N PHE A 111 4.65 -4.10 0.16
CA PHE A 111 4.80 -2.74 0.67
C PHE A 111 5.20 -1.75 -0.43
N PHE A 112 6.25 -2.07 -1.20
CA PHE A 112 6.73 -1.21 -2.29
C PHE A 112 5.70 -1.08 -3.40
N LEU A 113 5.02 -2.17 -3.77
CA LEU A 113 3.96 -2.15 -4.78
C LEU A 113 2.86 -1.11 -4.44
N PHE A 114 2.36 -1.14 -3.20
CA PHE A 114 1.33 -0.19 -2.77
C PHE A 114 1.89 1.22 -2.56
N MET A 115 3.13 1.36 -2.08
CA MET A 115 3.78 2.67 -1.97
C MET A 115 3.96 3.33 -3.34
N PHE A 116 4.34 2.58 -4.38
CA PHE A 116 4.39 3.11 -5.75
C PHE A 116 3.02 3.62 -6.21
N PHE A 117 1.96 2.89 -5.90
CA PHE A 117 0.60 3.33 -6.18
C PHE A 117 0.22 4.61 -5.41
N ASP A 118 0.59 4.70 -4.13
CA ASP A 118 0.34 5.89 -3.31
C ASP A 118 1.05 7.12 -3.87
N VAL A 119 2.31 6.96 -4.31
CA VAL A 119 3.07 8.01 -5.01
C VAL A 119 2.36 8.41 -6.30
N TYR A 120 1.92 7.45 -7.10
CA TYR A 120 1.17 7.71 -8.34
C TYR A 120 -0.10 8.51 -8.08
N VAL A 121 -0.93 8.13 -7.09
CA VAL A 121 -2.15 8.87 -6.74
C VAL A 121 -1.81 10.29 -6.31
N THR A 122 -0.83 10.44 -5.41
CA THR A 122 -0.39 11.72 -4.88
C THR A 122 0.09 12.65 -5.99
N TYR A 123 0.94 12.15 -6.89
CA TYR A 123 1.41 12.87 -8.07
C TYR A 123 0.25 13.31 -8.98
N ARG A 124 -0.72 12.40 -9.24
CA ARG A 124 -1.88 12.70 -10.08
C ARG A 124 -2.78 13.78 -9.47
N VAL A 125 -2.93 13.82 -8.15
CA VAL A 125 -3.73 14.85 -7.49
C VAL A 125 -2.99 16.20 -7.47
N LEU A 126 -1.69 16.20 -7.17
CA LEU A 126 -0.83 17.40 -7.22
C LEU A 126 -0.85 18.09 -8.59
N ASN A 127 -0.73 17.33 -9.67
CA ASN A 127 -0.68 17.89 -11.02
C ASN A 127 -2.05 18.33 -11.55
N GLN A 128 -3.15 17.95 -10.89
CA GLN A 128 -4.47 18.43 -11.25
C GLN A 128 -4.76 19.82 -10.68
N SER A 129 -4.23 20.14 -9.49
CA SER A 129 -4.41 21.46 -8.89
C SER A 129 -3.60 22.55 -9.61
N SER A 130 -2.39 22.25 -10.06
CA SER A 130 -1.55 23.22 -10.79
C SER A 130 -2.14 23.60 -12.17
N SER A 131 -2.92 22.70 -12.79
CA SER A 131 -3.61 22.99 -14.04
C SER A 131 -4.86 23.87 -13.86
N SER A 132 -5.45 23.93 -12.66
CA SER A 132 -6.64 24.75 -12.39
C SER A 132 -6.31 26.18 -11.96
N GLU A 133 -5.13 26.44 -11.39
CA GLU A 133 -4.69 27.80 -11.04
C GLU A 133 -4.20 28.61 -12.25
N ASN A 134 -3.87 27.95 -13.38
CA ASN A 134 -3.45 28.60 -14.63
C ASN A 134 -4.61 28.88 -15.61
N LYS A 135 -5.86 28.91 -15.13
CA LYS A 135 -7.05 29.31 -15.88
C LYS A 135 -7.80 30.41 -15.13
#